data_AF-A0A141RNG0-F1
#
_entry.id   AF-A0A141RNG0-F1
#
_cell.length_a   1.000
_cell.length_b   1.000
_cell.length_c   1.000
_cell.angle_alpha   90.00
_cell.angle_beta   90.00
_cell.angle_gamma   90.00
#
_symmetry.space_group_name_H-M   'P 1'
#
loop_
_entity.id
_entity.type
_entity.pdbx_description
1 polymer ?
#
loop_
_entity_poly.entity_id
_entity_poly.type
_entity_poly.pdbx_seq_one_letter_code
_entity_poly.pdbx_strand_id
1 'polypeptide(L)'
;MFHSFQTSIAGIELPRLFTYPFHYTPHPLCVMAAGEVQAYINKQTRWKEELDKGKMFGVLIVRTSNGQTGYLAAFSGNLCGSNSHSFFVPPVYDLLKSDGFFKIEEEQISAINHQIGQ
;
A
#
# COMPACT_ATOMS: atom_id res chain seq x y z
N MET A 1 -5.79 -0.77 9.75
CA MET A 1 -6.62 -1.96 9.47
C MET A 1 -5.75 -3.20 9.58
N PHE A 2 -6.22 -4.22 10.29
CA PHE A 2 -5.57 -5.53 10.40
C PHE A 2 -6.40 -6.54 9.62
N HIS A 3 -5.76 -7.36 8.79
CA HIS A 3 -6.40 -8.44 8.04
C HIS A 3 -5.97 -9.79 8.60
N SER A 4 -6.94 -10.59 9.03
CA SER A 4 -6.72 -12.00 9.30
C SER A 4 -6.66 -12.77 7.98
N PHE A 5 -5.79 -13.77 7.90
CA PHE A 5 -5.77 -14.68 6.75
C PHE A 5 -7.10 -15.42 6.61
N GLN A 6 -7.61 -15.51 5.37
CA GLN A 6 -8.86 -16.22 5.06
C GLN A 6 -8.67 -17.74 5.08
N THR A 7 -7.43 -18.19 4.91
CA THR A 7 -7.04 -19.60 4.95
C THR A 7 -6.12 -19.87 6.13
N SER A 8 -6.14 -21.12 6.60
CA SER A 8 -5.28 -21.52 7.72
C SER A 8 -3.80 -21.33 7.38
N ILE A 9 -3.08 -20.68 8.28
CA ILE A 9 -1.62 -20.52 8.22
C ILE A 9 -0.89 -21.52 9.13
N ALA A 10 -1.60 -22.52 9.66
CA ALA A 10 -1.02 -23.54 10.53
C ALA A 10 0.12 -24.29 9.81
N GLY A 11 1.24 -24.47 10.51
CA GLY A 11 2.42 -25.15 9.96
C GLY A 11 3.37 -24.24 9.16
N ILE A 12 3.04 -22.96 8.95
CA ILE A 12 3.97 -22.00 8.36
C ILE A 12 4.68 -21.24 9.48
N GLU A 13 5.98 -21.49 9.68
CA GLU A 13 6.77 -20.74 10.66
C GLU A 13 6.89 -19.27 10.26
N LEU A 14 6.98 -18.37 11.25
CA LEU A 14 7.34 -16.99 10.97
C LEU A 14 8.82 -16.88 10.57
N PRO A 15 9.17 -15.90 9.71
CA PRO A 15 10.56 -15.66 9.37
C PRO A 15 11.35 -15.27 10.63
N ARG A 16 12.54 -15.86 10.79
CA ARG A 16 13.46 -15.56 11.90
C ARG A 16 14.34 -14.34 11.63
N LEU A 17 14.45 -13.95 10.36
CA LEU A 17 15.28 -12.85 9.87
C LEU A 17 14.49 -12.02 8.86
N PHE A 18 14.83 -10.74 8.76
CA PHE A 18 14.31 -9.89 7.69
C PHE A 18 14.91 -10.28 6.34
N THR A 19 14.12 -10.16 5.28
CA THR A 19 14.52 -10.52 3.92
C THR A 19 15.50 -9.50 3.35
N TYR A 20 16.49 -9.98 2.61
CA TYR A 20 17.42 -9.13 1.86
C TYR A 20 16.75 -8.64 0.57
N PRO A 21 16.64 -7.33 0.31
CA PRO A 21 15.78 -6.78 -0.74
C PRO A 21 16.19 -7.15 -2.17
N PHE A 22 17.45 -7.55 -2.39
CA PHE A 22 17.97 -7.83 -3.74
C PHE A 22 18.12 -9.32 -4.06
N HIS A 23 17.92 -10.21 -3.07
CA HIS A 23 18.05 -11.66 -3.28
C HIS A 23 17.29 -12.41 -2.18
N TYR A 24 15.98 -12.58 -2.38
CA TYR A 24 15.16 -13.34 -1.46
C TYR A 24 14.05 -14.11 -2.18
N THR A 25 13.72 -15.27 -1.64
CA THR A 25 12.47 -15.96 -1.93
C THR A 25 11.39 -15.37 -1.02
N PRO A 26 10.27 -14.85 -1.57
CA PRO A 26 9.18 -14.33 -0.74
C PRO A 26 8.69 -15.39 0.25
N HIS A 27 8.47 -14.97 1.50
CA HIS A 27 7.94 -15.85 2.52
C HIS A 27 6.52 -16.34 2.14
N PRO A 28 6.13 -17.60 2.40
CA PRO A 28 4.81 -18.13 2.02
C PRO A 28 3.64 -17.27 2.51
N LEU A 29 3.71 -16.76 3.75
CA LEU A 29 2.70 -15.84 4.29
C LEU A 29 2.56 -14.55 3.47
N CYS A 30 3.67 -14.00 2.97
CA CYS A 30 3.65 -12.81 2.12
C CYS A 30 2.98 -13.10 0.77
N VAL A 31 3.25 -14.27 0.19
CA VAL A 31 2.61 -14.71 -1.07
C VAL A 31 1.10 -14.89 -0.87
N MET A 32 0.68 -15.52 0.23
CA MET A 32 -0.74 -15.68 0.58
C MET A 32 -1.43 -14.32 0.77
N ALA A 33 -0.86 -13.43 1.58
CA ALA A 33 -1.41 -12.09 1.81
C ALA A 33 -1.49 -11.29 0.51
N ALA A 34 -0.45 -11.34 -0.34
CA ALA A 34 -0.47 -10.70 -1.65
C ALA A 34 -1.60 -11.25 -2.54
N GLY A 35 -1.85 -12.55 -2.52
CA GLY A 35 -2.98 -13.18 -3.23
C GLY A 35 -4.34 -12.68 -2.73
N GLU A 36 -4.54 -12.56 -1.41
CA GLU A 36 -5.77 -12.03 -0.83
C GLU A 36 -5.98 -10.54 -1.20
N VAL A 37 -4.91 -9.74 -1.21
CA VAL A 37 -4.93 -8.35 -1.67
C VAL A 37 -5.25 -8.26 -3.17
N GLN A 38 -4.65 -9.10 -4.02
CA GLN A 38 -4.98 -9.16 -5.45
C GLN A 38 -6.45 -9.52 -5.67
N ALA A 39 -6.97 -10.50 -4.93
CA ALA A 39 -8.39 -10.88 -5.02
C ALA A 39 -9.32 -9.74 -4.61
N TYR A 40 -8.93 -8.92 -3.64
CA TYR A 40 -9.66 -7.71 -3.27
C TYR A 40 -9.61 -6.65 -4.38
N ILE A 41 -8.43 -6.37 -4.92
CA ILE A 41 -8.21 -5.37 -6.00
C ILE A 41 -9.00 -5.73 -7.26
N ASN A 42 -9.02 -7.01 -7.64
CA ASN A 42 -9.74 -7.49 -8.84
C ASN A 42 -11.27 -7.27 -8.76
N LYS A 43 -11.82 -7.03 -7.57
CA LYS A 43 -13.24 -6.69 -7.38
C LYS A 43 -13.52 -5.19 -7.54
N GLN A 44 -12.49 -4.34 -7.60
CA GLN A 44 -12.63 -2.88 -7.63
C GLN A 44 -12.66 -2.34 -9.06
N THR A 45 -13.84 -2.35 -9.68
CA THR A 45 -14.04 -1.88 -11.06
C THR A 45 -13.62 -0.42 -11.26
N ARG A 46 -13.74 0.43 -10.23
CA ARG A 46 -13.40 1.86 -10.28
C ARG A 46 -11.91 2.12 -10.46
N TRP A 47 -11.05 1.16 -10.10
CA TRP A 47 -9.58 1.34 -10.12
C TRP A 47 -8.94 0.90 -11.45
N LYS A 48 -9.73 0.32 -12.37
CA LYS A 48 -9.23 -0.36 -13.56
C LYS A 48 -8.22 0.48 -14.37
N GLU A 49 -8.57 1.72 -14.69
CA GLU A 49 -7.71 2.59 -15.52
C GLU A 49 -6.35 2.89 -14.85
N GLU A 50 -6.34 3.06 -13.53
CA GLU A 50 -5.11 3.33 -12.78
C GLU A 50 -4.27 2.05 -12.61
N LEU A 51 -4.92 0.91 -12.39
CA LEU A 51 -4.26 -0.39 -12.34
C LEU A 51 -3.61 -0.75 -13.69
N ASP A 52 -4.27 -0.44 -14.80
CA ASP A 52 -3.77 -0.66 -16.16
C ASP A 52 -2.52 0.19 -16.46
N LYS A 53 -2.30 1.30 -15.74
CA LYS A 53 -1.09 2.15 -15.83
C LYS A 53 0.06 1.68 -14.93
N GLY A 54 -0.14 0.62 -14.16
CA GLY A 54 0.83 0.09 -13.20
C GLY A 54 0.70 0.74 -11.83
N LYS A 55 0.46 -0.10 -10.82
CA LYS A 55 0.31 0.32 -9.42
C LYS A 55 1.04 -0.62 -8.48
N MET A 56 1.72 -0.06 -7.49
CA MET A 56 2.42 -0.85 -6.48
C MET A 56 1.54 -1.03 -5.24
N PHE A 57 1.42 -2.27 -4.82
CA PHE A 57 0.78 -2.67 -3.58
C PHE A 57 1.78 -3.42 -2.70
N GLY A 58 1.65 -3.25 -1.39
CA GLY A 58 2.52 -3.88 -0.41
C GLY A 58 1.72 -4.59 0.67
N VAL A 59 2.30 -5.67 1.19
CA VAL A 59 1.79 -6.37 2.37
C VAL A 59 2.88 -6.43 3.43
N LEU A 60 2.48 -6.30 4.70
CA LEU A 60 3.35 -6.50 5.85
C LEU A 60 2.71 -7.51 6.79
N ILE A 61 3.37 -8.65 6.97
CA ILE A 61 2.93 -9.65 7.94
C ILE A 61 3.22 -9.12 9.34
N VAL A 62 2.21 -9.14 10.20
CA VAL A 62 2.28 -8.62 11.56
C VAL A 62 1.75 -9.64 12.55
N ARG A 63 2.33 -9.63 13.75
CA ARG A 63 1.77 -10.30 14.91
C ARG A 63 1.34 -9.23 15.91
N THR A 64 0.08 -9.26 16.30
CA THR A 64 -0.50 -8.37 17.30
C THR A 64 0.00 -8.73 18.70
N SER A 65 -0.19 -7.82 19.67
CA SER A 65 0.18 -8.04 21.08
C SER A 65 -0.54 -9.23 21.73
N ASN A 66 -1.74 -9.57 21.26
CA ASN A 66 -2.49 -10.76 21.70
C ASN A 66 -2.07 -12.05 20.95
N GLY A 67 -1.02 -12.01 20.13
CA GLY A 67 -0.45 -13.17 19.45
C GLY A 67 -1.09 -13.54 18.11
N GLN A 68 -2.13 -12.82 17.66
CA GLN A 68 -2.76 -13.08 16.36
C GLN A 68 -1.82 -12.68 15.22
N THR A 69 -1.67 -13.57 14.24
CA THR A 69 -0.85 -13.31 13.05
C THR A 69 -1.76 -12.97 11.88
N GLY A 70 -1.47 -11.87 11.19
CA GLY A 70 -2.22 -11.40 10.04
C GLY A 70 -1.34 -10.47 9.19
N TYR A 71 -1.97 -9.57 8.44
CA TYR A 71 -1.23 -8.65 7.58
C TYR A 71 -1.87 -7.26 7.51
N LEU A 72 -1.02 -6.30 7.15
CA LEU A 72 -1.40 -4.95 6.72
C LEU A 72 -1.25 -4.87 5.20
N ALA A 73 -2.10 -4.08 4.55
CA ALA A 73 -2.00 -3.80 3.12
C ALA A 73 -1.80 -2.30 2.89
N ALA A 74 -0.99 -1.93 1.90
CA ALA A 74 -0.73 -0.56 1.50
C ALA A 74 -0.63 -0.44 -0.04
N PHE A 75 -0.67 0.79 -0.55
CA PHE A 75 -0.47 1.11 -1.96
C PHE A 75 0.40 2.36 -2.11
N SER A 76 1.01 2.55 -3.28
CA SER A 76 1.85 3.73 -3.56
C SER A 76 1.01 4.96 -3.95
N GLY A 77 1.32 6.13 -3.39
CA GLY A 77 0.68 7.40 -3.77
C GLY A 77 -0.80 7.49 -3.38
N ASN A 78 -1.67 7.78 -4.34
CA ASN A 78 -3.14 7.81 -4.18
C ASN A 78 -3.80 6.68 -4.98
N LEU A 79 -5.07 6.40 -4.79
CA LEU A 79 -5.87 5.52 -5.65
C LEU A 79 -7.18 6.23 -5.95
N CYS A 80 -7.46 6.44 -7.23
CA CYS A 80 -8.59 7.22 -7.74
C CYS A 80 -8.72 8.59 -7.04
N GLY A 81 -7.60 9.31 -6.89
CA GLY A 81 -7.58 10.64 -6.29
C GLY A 81 -7.77 10.67 -4.77
N SER A 82 -7.78 9.52 -4.10
CA SER A 82 -7.81 9.42 -2.64
C SER A 82 -6.64 8.60 -2.12
N ASN A 83 -5.99 9.05 -1.04
CA ASN A 83 -5.02 8.25 -0.29
C ASN A 83 -5.67 7.48 0.88
N SER A 84 -6.99 7.57 1.04
CA SER A 84 -7.75 6.93 2.11
C SER A 84 -8.74 5.93 1.53
N HIS A 85 -8.52 4.66 1.85
CA HIS A 85 -9.33 3.53 1.43
C HIS A 85 -9.38 2.54 2.59
N SER A 86 -10.59 2.10 2.97
CA SER A 86 -10.80 1.34 4.21
C SER A 86 -9.93 0.09 4.31
N PHE A 87 -9.72 -0.61 3.19
CA PHE A 87 -8.94 -1.85 3.12
C PHE A 87 -7.44 -1.66 3.37
N PHE A 88 -6.92 -0.45 3.17
CA PHE A 88 -5.50 -0.17 3.30
C PHE A 88 -5.19 0.55 4.61
N VAL A 89 -3.93 0.50 5.03
CA VAL A 89 -3.49 1.31 6.17
C VAL A 89 -3.70 2.80 5.86
N PRO A 90 -4.15 3.60 6.85
CA PRO A 90 -4.34 5.02 6.63
C PRO A 90 -3.00 5.70 6.35
N PRO A 91 -3.00 6.81 5.59
CA PRO A 91 -1.79 7.59 5.39
C PRO A 91 -1.30 8.12 6.74
N VAL A 92 0.02 8.05 6.96
CA VAL A 92 0.65 8.70 8.13
C VAL A 92 0.55 10.22 8.00
N TYR A 93 0.52 10.74 6.77
CA TYR A 93 0.35 12.15 6.43
C TYR A 93 -0.47 12.31 5.15
N ASP A 94 -1.47 13.20 5.17
CA ASP A 94 -2.35 13.42 4.04
C ASP A 94 -1.77 14.48 3.08
N LEU A 95 -1.07 14.01 2.05
CA LEU A 95 -0.46 14.85 1.01
C LEU A 95 -1.48 15.52 0.06
N LEU A 96 -2.75 15.11 0.10
CA LEU A 96 -3.78 15.61 -0.83
C LEU A 96 -4.62 16.75 -0.25
N LYS A 97 -4.38 17.14 1.00
CA LYS A 97 -5.00 18.32 1.58
C LYS A 97 -4.58 19.56 0.80
N SER A 98 -5.55 20.28 0.26
CA SER A 98 -5.34 21.50 -0.53
C SER A 98 -4.75 22.65 0.29
N ASP A 99 -4.99 22.67 1.60
CA ASP A 99 -4.37 23.57 2.58
C ASP A 99 -3.10 22.98 3.21
N GLY A 100 -2.69 21.79 2.77
CA GLY A 100 -1.49 21.11 3.25
C GLY A 100 -0.23 21.72 2.66
N PHE A 101 0.83 21.74 3.47
CA PHE A 101 2.17 22.25 3.09
C PHE A 101 2.61 21.79 1.70
N PHE A 102 2.37 20.53 1.35
CA PHE A 102 2.82 19.95 0.08
C PHE A 102 2.12 20.56 -1.15
N LYS A 103 0.81 20.79 -1.11
CA LYS A 103 0.06 21.37 -2.24
C LYS A 103 0.42 22.84 -2.45
N ILE A 104 0.64 23.58 -1.38
CA ILE A 104 1.05 24.98 -1.41
C ILE A 104 2.43 25.13 -2.08
N GLU A 105 3.40 24.30 -1.68
CA GLU A 105 4.74 24.32 -2.25
C GLU A 105 4.76 23.82 -3.72
N GLU A 106 3.96 22.80 -4.06
CA GLU A 106 3.82 22.30 -5.44
C GLU A 106 3.29 23.39 -6.38
N GLU A 107 2.31 24.20 -5.93
CA GLU A 107 1.78 25.33 -6.69
C GLU A 107 2.85 26.41 -6.92
N GLN A 108 3.66 26.72 -5.91
CA GLN A 108 4.75 27.70 -6.03
C GLN A 108 5.81 27.24 -7.04
N ILE A 109 6.22 25.98 -6.98
CA ILE A 109 7.19 25.41 -7.93
C ILE A 109 6.61 25.42 -9.35
N SER A 110 5.33 25.06 -9.51
CA SER A 110 4.64 25.08 -10.80
C SER A 110 4.55 26.50 -11.38
N ALA A 111 4.32 27.51 -10.53
CA ALA A 111 4.32 28.91 -10.93
C ALA A 111 5.70 29.37 -11.44
N ILE A 112 6.79 28.95 -10.78
CA ILE A 112 8.15 29.24 -11.24
C ILE A 112 8.42 28.60 -12.61
N ASN A 113 8.02 27.33 -12.81
CA ASN A 113 8.19 26.66 -14.10
C ASN A 113 7.44 27.37 -15.24
N HIS A 114 6.23 27.89 -14.95
CA HIS A 114 5.48 28.69 -15.92
C HIS A 114 6.16 30.01 -16.30
N GLN A 115 6.93 30.61 -15.38
CA GLN A 115 7.68 31.83 -15.64
C GLN A 115 8.94 31.58 -16.47
N ILE A 116 9.59 30.43 -16.30
CA ILE A 116 10.84 30.07 -17.02
C ILE A 116 10.56 29.55 -18.44
N GLY A 117 9.38 28.98 -18.69
CA GLY A 117 8.99 28.44 -20.00
C GLY A 117 8.49 29.47 -21.02
N GLN A 118 8.56 30.78 -20.73
CA GLN A 118 8.32 31.89 -21.67
C GLN A 118 9.64 32.39 -22.26
#